data_AF-A0A976SKN5-F1
#
_entry.id   AF-A0A976SKN5-F1
#
_cell.length_a   1.000
_cell.length_b   1.000
_cell.length_c   1.000
_cell.angle_alpha   90.00
_cell.angle_beta   90.00
_cell.angle_gamma   90.00
#
_symmetry.space_group_name_H-M   'P 1'
#
loop_
_entity.id
_entity.type
_entity.pdbx_description
1 polymer ?
#
loop_
_entity_poly.entity_id
_entity_poly.type
_entity_poly.pdbx_seq_one_letter_code
_entity_poly.pdbx_strand_id
1 'polypeptide(L)'
;MSGVLNKILFPGIVPFIQSKVLSLPWPEKIKTVLAHPAGPFTIHFYAPTFKWTISLANLSDINRPVELMSVPQQLAVSCTGLIWSRYSYVIIPRNYNLLSVNFAMGLTGLYHIGRIIRHKYSTPQNT
;
A
#
# COMPACT_ATOMS: atom_id res chain seq x y z
N MET A 1 -17.69 14.05 -30.19
CA MET A 1 -18.38 13.12 -29.26
C MET A 1 -17.67 12.88 -27.91
N SER A 2 -16.38 13.24 -27.73
CA SER A 2 -15.66 12.99 -26.46
C SER A 2 -16.06 13.93 -25.29
N GLY A 3 -16.54 15.15 -25.55
CA GLY A 3 -16.81 16.14 -24.50
C GLY A 3 -18.07 15.91 -23.66
N VAL A 4 -19.12 15.30 -24.23
CA VAL A 4 -20.38 15.01 -23.51
C VAL A 4 -20.24 13.74 -22.67
N LEU A 5 -19.63 12.69 -23.24
CA LEU A 5 -19.38 11.44 -22.53
C LEU A 5 -18.42 11.65 -21.33
N ASN A 6 -17.37 12.47 -21.49
CA ASN A 6 -16.48 12.83 -20.38
C ASN A 6 -17.18 13.62 -19.27
N LYS A 7 -18.07 14.56 -19.61
CA LYS A 7 -18.83 15.31 -18.58
C LYS A 7 -19.83 14.42 -17.82
N ILE A 8 -20.35 13.38 -18.46
CA ILE A 8 -21.29 12.42 -17.85
C ILE A 8 -20.55 11.37 -17.00
N LEU A 9 -19.46 10.80 -17.53
CA LEU A 9 -18.69 9.73 -16.86
C LEU A 9 -17.72 10.26 -15.80
N PHE A 10 -17.18 11.46 -16.00
CA PHE A 10 -16.30 12.15 -15.05
C PHE A 10 -16.93 13.51 -14.72
N PRO A 11 -18.05 13.51 -13.98
CA PRO A 11 -18.59 14.76 -13.48
C PRO A 11 -17.47 15.36 -12.64
N GLY A 12 -17.00 16.56 -13.00
CA GLY A 12 -15.85 17.23 -12.39
C GLY A 12 -16.04 17.63 -10.92
N ILE A 13 -16.83 16.87 -10.16
CA ILE A 13 -17.12 17.01 -8.74
C ILE A 13 -15.81 16.99 -7.95
N VAL A 14 -14.88 16.09 -8.26
CA VAL A 14 -13.60 16.02 -7.54
C VAL A 14 -12.74 17.28 -7.76
N PRO A 15 -12.49 17.76 -9.00
CA PRO A 15 -11.87 19.06 -9.24
C PRO A 15 -12.61 20.24 -8.58
N PHE A 16 -13.94 20.21 -8.59
CA PHE A 16 -14.77 21.24 -7.97
C PHE A 16 -14.58 21.28 -6.44
N ILE A 17 -14.69 20.14 -5.77
CA ILE A 17 -14.46 20.01 -4.32
C ILE A 17 -13.04 20.40 -3.98
N GLN A 18 -12.05 19.93 -4.74
CA GLN A 18 -10.64 20.29 -4.53
C GLN A 18 -10.44 21.81 -4.58
N SER A 19 -11.04 22.50 -5.55
CA SER A 19 -10.94 23.96 -5.66
C SER A 19 -11.57 24.69 -4.45
N LYS A 20 -12.71 24.19 -3.95
CA LYS A 20 -13.38 24.73 -2.77
C LYS A 20 -12.58 24.48 -1.50
N VAL A 21 -12.05 23.28 -1.32
CA VAL A 21 -11.26 22.93 -0.13
C VAL A 21 -9.94 23.71 -0.10
N LEU A 22 -9.27 23.90 -1.23
CA LEU A 22 -8.04 24.69 -1.31
C LEU A 22 -8.27 26.19 -1.09
N SER A 23 -9.48 26.70 -1.33
CA SER A 23 -9.84 28.11 -1.09
C SER A 23 -10.02 28.48 0.39
N LEU A 24 -10.09 27.48 1.28
CA LEU A 24 -10.18 27.70 2.72
C LEU A 24 -8.83 28.17 3.31
N PRO A 25 -8.82 28.86 4.47
CA PRO A 25 -7.62 29.41 5.10
C PRO A 25 -6.76 28.30 5.77
N TRP A 26 -6.25 27.37 4.97
CA TRP A 26 -5.34 26.32 5.44
C TRP A 26 -3.90 26.83 5.55
N PRO A 27 -3.11 26.27 6.50
CA PRO A 27 -1.67 26.37 6.49
C PRO A 27 -1.07 25.86 5.16
N GLU A 28 0.01 26.50 4.70
CA GLU A 28 0.64 26.18 3.40
C GLU A 28 1.01 24.70 3.24
N LYS A 29 1.49 24.05 4.31
CA LYS A 29 1.81 22.61 4.31
C LYS A 29 0.60 21.74 3.95
N ILE A 30 -0.58 22.09 4.46
CA ILE A 30 -1.82 21.34 4.21
C ILE A 30 -2.26 21.55 2.77
N LYS A 31 -2.18 22.78 2.25
CA LYS A 31 -2.46 23.07 0.83
C LYS A 31 -1.55 22.27 -0.10
N THR A 32 -0.25 22.17 0.21
CA THR A 32 0.69 21.36 -0.58
C THR A 32 0.31 19.89 -0.62
N VAL A 33 -0.10 19.31 0.51
CA VAL A 33 -0.52 17.90 0.58
C VAL A 33 -1.84 17.68 -0.18
N LEU A 34 -2.80 18.59 -0.02
CA LEU A 34 -4.09 18.54 -0.70
C LEU A 34 -3.96 18.75 -2.21
N ALA A 35 -3.04 19.59 -2.66
CA ALA A 35 -2.77 19.85 -4.07
C ALA A 35 -1.82 18.82 -4.72
N HIS A 36 -1.26 17.88 -3.95
CA HIS A 36 -0.32 16.90 -4.48
C HIS A 36 -0.99 16.03 -5.57
N PRO A 37 -0.31 15.73 -6.70
CA PRO A 37 -0.88 14.91 -7.78
C PRO A 37 -1.21 13.47 -7.36
N ALA A 38 -0.57 12.96 -6.30
CA ALA A 38 -0.92 11.71 -5.62
C ALA A 38 -1.60 11.94 -4.25
N GLY A 39 -2.27 13.07 -4.08
CA GLY A 39 -2.94 13.49 -2.85
C GLY A 39 -4.35 12.92 -2.68
N PRO A 40 -5.05 13.30 -1.60
CA PRO A 40 -6.34 12.70 -1.20
C PRO A 40 -7.51 12.98 -2.14
N PHE A 41 -7.33 13.82 -3.17
CA PHE A 41 -8.30 14.01 -4.25
C PHE A 41 -8.07 13.08 -5.45
N THR A 42 -7.09 12.17 -5.39
CA THR A 42 -6.79 11.26 -6.51
C THR A 42 -6.87 9.80 -6.10
N ILE A 43 -7.16 8.93 -7.08
CA ILE A 43 -7.21 7.48 -6.87
C ILE A 43 -5.87 6.91 -6.37
N HIS A 44 -4.77 7.59 -6.69
CA HIS A 44 -3.43 7.23 -6.27
C HIS A 44 -3.23 7.31 -4.76
N PHE A 45 -4.08 8.02 -4.01
CA PHE A 45 -4.06 7.98 -2.56
C PHE A 45 -4.89 6.81 -2.01
N TYR A 46 -6.13 6.64 -2.46
CA TYR A 46 -7.04 5.64 -1.89
C TYR A 46 -6.67 4.21 -2.26
N ALA A 47 -6.23 3.94 -3.49
CA ALA A 47 -5.89 2.58 -3.90
C ALA A 47 -4.77 1.98 -3.02
N PRO A 48 -3.65 2.67 -2.75
CA PRO A 48 -2.68 2.23 -1.75
C PRO A 48 -3.24 2.13 -0.32
N THR A 49 -4.11 3.05 0.09
CA THR A 49 -4.76 3.01 1.41
C THR A 49 -5.58 1.74 1.60
N PHE A 50 -6.32 1.29 0.59
CA PHE A 50 -7.02 0.00 0.67
C PHE A 50 -6.05 -1.19 0.70
N LYS A 51 -4.92 -1.10 0.00
CA LYS A 51 -3.91 -2.17 -0.01
C LYS A 51 -3.32 -2.43 1.39
N TRP A 52 -3.32 -1.44 2.30
CA TRP A 52 -2.87 -1.62 3.69
C TRP A 52 -3.66 -2.68 4.46
N THR A 53 -4.90 -3.00 4.04
CA THR A 53 -5.68 -4.10 4.63
C THR A 53 -4.95 -5.44 4.57
N ILE A 54 -4.17 -5.69 3.51
CA ILE A 54 -3.38 -6.92 3.37
C ILE A 54 -2.28 -6.97 4.43
N SER A 55 -1.56 -5.87 4.62
CA SER A 55 -0.50 -5.78 5.64
C SER A 55 -1.07 -5.87 7.05
N LEU A 56 -2.25 -5.29 7.31
CA LEU A 56 -2.95 -5.41 8.59
C LEU A 56 -3.39 -6.84 8.86
N ALA A 57 -3.90 -7.56 7.86
CA ALA A 57 -4.25 -8.98 7.99
C ALA A 57 -3.02 -9.85 8.26
N ASN A 58 -1.89 -9.58 7.60
CA ASN A 58 -0.62 -10.25 7.89
C ASN A 58 -0.14 -9.99 9.33
N LEU A 59 -0.40 -8.78 9.85
CA LEU A 59 -0.03 -8.41 11.21
C LEU A 59 -0.95 -9.08 12.25
N SER A 60 -2.26 -9.18 11.99
CA SER A 60 -3.17 -9.92 12.88
C SER A 60 -2.85 -11.42 12.94
N ASP A 61 -2.31 -11.97 11.85
CA ASP A 61 -1.91 -13.37 11.76
C ASP A 61 -0.55 -13.69 12.42
N ILE A 62 0.07 -12.73 13.13
CA ILE A 62 1.34 -12.97 13.84
C ILE A 62 1.22 -14.10 14.88
N ASN A 63 0.06 -14.38 15.45
CA ASN A 63 -0.07 -15.48 16.41
C ASN A 63 -0.45 -16.82 15.77
N ARG A 64 -0.63 -16.86 14.45
CA ARG A 64 -1.05 -18.08 13.74
C ARG A 64 0.06 -19.15 13.79
N PRO A 65 -0.25 -20.42 14.08
CA PRO A 65 0.74 -21.48 14.12
C PRO A 65 1.48 -21.61 12.78
N VAL A 66 2.78 -21.84 12.85
CA VAL A 66 3.68 -21.85 11.69
C VAL A 66 3.45 -23.01 10.74
N GLU A 67 2.87 -24.12 11.20
CA GLU A 67 2.56 -25.27 10.34
C GLU A 67 1.45 -24.96 9.34
N LEU A 68 0.59 -23.97 9.63
CA LEU A 68 -0.51 -23.55 8.75
C LEU A 68 -0.09 -22.48 7.73
N MET A 69 1.18 -22.06 7.73
CA MET A 69 1.68 -21.03 6.83
C MET A 69 2.48 -21.61 5.66
N SER A 70 2.15 -21.16 4.46
CA SER A 70 2.84 -21.57 3.24
C SER A 70 4.15 -20.78 3.03
N VAL A 71 5.28 -21.48 3.04
CA VAL A 71 6.62 -20.88 2.81
C VAL A 71 6.74 -20.26 1.42
N PRO A 72 6.35 -20.93 0.32
CA PRO A 72 6.43 -20.34 -1.02
C PRO A 72 5.57 -19.07 -1.14
N GLN A 73 4.41 -19.03 -0.49
CA GLN A 73 3.55 -17.85 -0.46
C GLN A 73 4.20 -16.68 0.27
N GLN A 74 4.74 -16.91 1.48
CA GLN A 74 5.41 -15.85 2.22
C GLN A 74 6.67 -15.34 1.51
N LEU A 75 7.39 -16.22 0.82
CA LEU A 75 8.51 -15.84 -0.04
C LEU A 75 8.05 -14.96 -1.21
N ALA A 76 6.99 -15.34 -1.91
CA ALA A 76 6.42 -14.55 -3.00
C ALA A 76 5.95 -13.18 -2.51
N VAL A 77 5.26 -13.09 -1.38
CA VAL A 77 4.81 -11.84 -0.77
C VAL A 77 5.99 -10.94 -0.38
N SER A 78 7.04 -11.52 0.20
CA SER A 78 8.26 -10.80 0.58
C SER A 78 8.98 -10.22 -0.64
N CYS A 79 9.24 -11.05 -1.65
CA CYS A 79 9.93 -10.66 -2.87
C CYS A 79 9.15 -9.60 -3.65
N THR A 80 7.85 -9.82 -3.85
CA THR A 80 7.00 -8.85 -4.55
C THR A 80 6.94 -7.53 -3.79
N GLY A 81 6.80 -7.54 -2.46
CA GLY A 81 6.82 -6.32 -1.64
C GLY A 81 8.09 -5.49 -1.83
N LEU A 82 9.27 -6.13 -1.80
CA LEU A 82 10.55 -5.43 -2.00
C LEU A 82 10.72 -4.88 -3.42
N ILE A 83 10.40 -5.68 -4.43
CA ILE A 83 10.50 -5.26 -5.85
C ILE A 83 9.57 -4.07 -6.12
N TRP A 84 8.31 -4.16 -5.68
CA TRP A 84 7.34 -3.09 -5.87
C TRP A 84 7.65 -1.86 -5.03
N SER A 85 8.34 -1.99 -3.90
CA SER A 85 8.85 -0.84 -3.13
C SER A 85 9.83 -0.01 -3.94
N ARG A 86 10.79 -0.66 -4.61
CA ARG A 86 11.76 0.01 -5.49
C ARG A 86 11.06 0.70 -6.66
N TYR A 87 10.11 0.04 -7.31
CA TYR A 87 9.36 0.65 -8.40
C TYR A 87 8.53 1.86 -7.94
N SER A 88 7.89 1.77 -6.77
CA SER A 88 7.09 2.86 -6.20
C SER A 88 7.92 4.11 -5.88
N TYR A 89 9.21 3.93 -5.56
CA TYR A 89 10.13 5.05 -5.32
C TYR A 89 10.57 5.76 -6.61
N VAL A 90 10.74 5.01 -7.70
CA VAL A 90 11.24 5.52 -8.99
C VAL A 90 10.16 6.26 -9.78
N ILE A 91 8.89 5.94 -9.58
CA ILE A 91 7.76 6.59 -10.26
C ILE A 91 7.64 8.06 -9.80
N ILE A 92 7.50 8.97 -10.77
CA ILE A 92 7.29 10.41 -10.55
C ILE A 92 5.86 10.75 -10.99
N PRO A 93 5.06 11.47 -10.19
CA PRO A 93 5.37 12.00 -8.86
C PRO A 93 5.44 10.88 -7.79
N ARG A 94 6.34 11.04 -6.82
CA ARG A 94 6.58 10.01 -5.79
C ARG A 94 5.37 9.85 -4.88
N ASN A 95 4.91 8.61 -4.74
CA ASN A 95 3.83 8.25 -3.82
C ASN A 95 4.38 7.44 -2.65
N TYR A 96 4.61 8.13 -1.53
CA TYR A 96 5.13 7.49 -0.31
C TYR A 96 4.17 6.47 0.29
N ASN A 97 2.85 6.62 0.12
CA ASN A 97 1.87 5.64 0.58
C ASN A 97 2.03 4.31 -0.19
N LEU A 98 2.10 4.39 -1.53
CA LEU A 98 2.35 3.23 -2.39
C LEU A 98 3.69 2.54 -2.07
N LEU A 99 4.73 3.31 -1.77
CA LEU A 99 6.00 2.76 -1.30
C LEU A 99 5.84 2.02 0.04
N SER A 100 5.23 2.69 1.01
CA SER A 100 5.11 2.19 2.38
C SER A 100 4.31 0.89 2.47
N VAL A 101 3.22 0.76 1.70
CA VAL A 101 2.39 -0.46 1.73
C VAL A 101 3.11 -1.67 1.14
N ASN A 102 3.87 -1.47 0.04
CA ASN A 102 4.66 -2.55 -0.55
C ASN A 102 5.82 -2.95 0.37
N PHE A 103 6.42 -1.96 1.05
CA PHE A 103 7.50 -2.21 1.99
C PHE A 103 7.02 -2.96 3.23
N ALA A 104 5.89 -2.54 3.82
CA ALA A 104 5.27 -3.22 4.96
C ALA A 104 4.84 -4.65 4.61
N MET A 105 4.29 -4.86 3.42
CA MET A 105 3.97 -6.21 2.92
C MET A 105 5.24 -7.07 2.80
N GLY A 106 6.34 -6.51 2.31
CA GLY A 106 7.64 -7.20 2.25
C GLY A 106 8.17 -7.57 3.64
N LEU A 107 8.15 -6.62 4.58
CA LEU A 107 8.63 -6.82 5.95
C LEU A 107 7.80 -7.84 6.73
N THR A 108 6.48 -7.79 6.63
CA THR A 108 5.59 -8.75 7.30
C THR A 108 5.79 -10.17 6.77
N GLY A 109 5.99 -10.33 5.45
CA GLY A 109 6.36 -11.62 4.85
C GLY A 109 7.71 -12.15 5.35
N LEU A 110 8.73 -11.29 5.43
CA LEU A 110 10.06 -11.67 5.93
C LEU A 110 10.01 -12.09 7.40
N TYR A 111 9.24 -11.38 8.22
CA TYR A 111 8.99 -11.77 9.61
C TYR A 111 8.36 -13.16 9.69
N HIS A 112 7.38 -13.44 8.81
CA HIS A 112 6.73 -14.75 8.75
C HIS A 112 7.65 -15.87 8.22
N ILE A 113 8.65 -15.56 7.41
CA ILE A 113 9.69 -16.53 7.04
C ILE A 113 10.62 -16.78 8.23
N GLY A 114 11.05 -15.74 8.94
CA GLY A 114 11.95 -15.85 10.08
C GLY A 114 11.43 -16.76 11.19
N ARG A 115 10.13 -16.66 11.52
CA ARG A 115 9.45 -17.57 12.46
C ARG A 115 9.42 -19.04 11.99
N ILE A 116 9.23 -19.28 10.69
CA ILE A 116 9.20 -20.65 10.13
C ILE A 116 10.59 -21.26 10.22
N ILE A 117 11.61 -20.48 9.85
CA ILE A 117 13.01 -20.88 9.97
C ILE A 117 13.33 -21.23 11.42
N ARG A 118 13.01 -20.34 12.37
CA ARG A 118 13.22 -20.58 13.80
C ARG A 118 12.52 -21.85 14.30
N HIS A 119 11.29 -22.10 13.86
CA HIS A 119 10.56 -23.31 14.22
C HIS A 119 11.23 -24.57 13.66
N LYS A 120 11.65 -24.56 12.40
CA LYS A 120 12.36 -25.70 11.77
C LYS A 120 13.69 -26.04 12.46
N TYR A 121 14.41 -25.03 12.96
CA TYR A 121 15.63 -25.26 13.75
C TYR A 121 15.36 -25.70 15.19
N SER A 122 14.24 -25.30 15.78
CA SER A 122 13.90 -25.64 17.18
C SER A 122 13.26 -27.03 17.31
N THR A 123 12.61 -27.52 16.26
CA THR A 123 11.99 -28.85 16.22
C THR A 123 12.95 -29.82 15.51
N PRO A 124 13.57 -30.78 16.22
CA PRO A 124 14.35 -31.83 15.56
C PRO A 124 13.44 -32.57 14.58
N GLN A 125 13.85 -32.71 13.32
CA GLN A 125 13.14 -33.56 12.37
C GLN A 125 13.27 -35.02 12.83
N ASN A 126 12.26 -35.53 13.52
CA ASN A 126 12.05 -36.97 13.61
C ASN A 126 11.51 -37.42 12.25
N THR A 127 12.47 -37.78 11.37
CA THR A 127 12.38 -38.58 10.13
C THR A 127 11.12 -38.48 9.30
#